data_AF-A0A7R5KZS1-F1
#
_entry.id   AF-A0A7R5KZS1-F1
#
_cell.length_a   1.000
_cell.length_b   1.000
_cell.length_c   1.000
_cell.angle_alpha   90.00
_cell.angle_beta   90.00
_cell.angle_gamma   90.00
#
_symmetry.space_group_name_H-M   'P 1'
#
loop_
_entity.id
_entity.type
_entity.pdbx_description
1 polymer ?
#
loop_
_entity_poly.entity_id
_entity_poly.type
_entity_poly.pdbx_seq_one_letter_code
_entity_poly.pdbx_strand_id
1 'polypeptide(L)'
;MIDSFLVELDSSNRPGLTYEQVLQGDISSHILDNLQEDREYKVILYAVHPQGPSQPVAALGRTVKLLPVENLWLQNETTDTLQARWSPVRGATGYRLTWTSAEGSIQDVNLSSTYSHYMIQGLHPGVEYTVTINPIFGNVEGPVRSGNATTVASSTVRMLNVTEISTNSLLLSWDSVAGATGYRVAWGPTP
;
A
#
# COMPACT_ATOMS: atom_id res chain seq x y z
N MET A 1 -20.05 18.67 38.43
CA MET A 1 -18.90 18.21 37.64
C MET A 1 -19.24 16.81 37.16
N ILE A 2 -18.94 16.46 35.90
CA ILE A 2 -19.07 15.08 35.39
C ILE A 2 -17.74 14.41 35.71
N ASP A 3 -17.78 13.21 36.30
CA ASP A 3 -16.55 12.52 36.71
C ASP A 3 -16.08 11.55 35.62
N SER A 4 -17.01 10.98 34.84
CA SER A 4 -16.70 10.09 33.72
C SER A 4 -17.92 9.87 32.80
N PHE A 5 -17.70 9.21 31.66
CA PHE A 5 -18.78 8.69 30.80
C PHE A 5 -18.65 7.18 30.65
N LEU A 6 -19.77 6.47 30.51
CA LEU A 6 -19.80 5.03 30.19
C LEU A 6 -20.35 4.83 28.78
N VAL A 7 -19.59 4.12 27.94
CA VAL A 7 -20.03 3.68 26.61
C VAL A 7 -20.38 2.21 26.66
N GLU A 8 -21.60 1.87 26.24
CA GLU A 8 -22.11 0.50 26.13
C GLU A 8 -22.36 0.17 24.65
N LEU A 9 -21.81 -0.95 24.18
CA LEU A 9 -21.92 -1.41 22.79
C LEU A 9 -22.66 -2.74 22.72
N ASP A 10 -23.84 -2.75 22.07
CA ASP A 10 -24.62 -3.97 21.81
C ASP A 10 -24.48 -4.39 20.34
N SER A 11 -24.08 -5.65 20.11
CA SER A 11 -23.95 -6.22 18.77
C SER A 11 -25.25 -6.92 18.36
N SER A 12 -25.96 -6.37 17.37
CA SER A 12 -27.30 -6.81 16.96
C SER A 12 -27.40 -8.28 16.50
N ASN A 13 -26.27 -8.95 16.25
CA ASN A 13 -26.21 -10.33 15.76
C ASN A 13 -25.63 -11.34 16.77
N ARG A 14 -25.24 -10.89 17.98
CA ARG A 14 -24.89 -11.76 19.11
C ARG A 14 -25.52 -11.20 20.39
N PRO A 15 -26.79 -11.52 20.66
CA PRO A 15 -27.43 -11.09 21.89
C PRO A 15 -26.61 -11.61 23.09
N GLY A 16 -26.06 -10.69 23.89
CA GLY A 16 -25.34 -10.98 25.13
C GLY A 16 -23.85 -10.59 25.18
N LEU A 17 -23.25 -10.07 24.11
CA LEU A 17 -21.91 -9.45 24.17
C LEU A 17 -22.04 -7.93 24.27
N THR A 18 -21.98 -7.43 25.50
CA THR A 18 -21.92 -6.00 25.81
C THR A 18 -20.47 -5.61 26.09
N TYR A 19 -19.95 -4.61 25.37
CA TYR A 19 -18.67 -4.00 25.71
C TYR A 19 -18.90 -2.70 26.44
N GLU A 20 -18.21 -2.51 27.56
CA GLU A 20 -18.33 -1.33 28.43
C GLU A 20 -16.98 -0.64 28.56
N GLN A 21 -16.97 0.69 28.40
CA GLN A 21 -15.76 1.49 28.57
C GLN A 21 -16.04 2.79 29.32
N VAL A 22 -15.22 3.06 30.34
CA VAL A 22 -15.27 4.32 31.12
C VAL A 22 -14.30 5.33 30.52
N LEU A 23 -14.80 6.52 30.21
CA LEU A 23 -14.09 7.65 29.64
C LEU A 23 -13.96 8.78 30.66
N GLN A 24 -12.97 9.66 30.50
CA GLN A 24 -12.79 10.82 31.39
C GLN A 24 -13.90 11.86 31.19
N GLY A 25 -14.29 12.56 32.27
CA GLY A 25 -15.43 13.50 32.26
C GLY A 25 -15.21 14.81 31.49
N ASP A 26 -13.97 15.10 31.07
CA ASP A 26 -13.56 16.34 30.41
C ASP A 26 -13.44 16.22 28.88
N ILE A 27 -13.68 15.03 28.31
CA ILE A 27 -13.63 14.82 26.86
C ILE A 27 -15.03 14.90 26.22
N SER A 28 -15.07 15.28 24.95
CA SER A 28 -16.30 15.32 24.13
C SER A 28 -16.25 14.42 22.89
N SER A 29 -15.19 13.61 22.75
CA SER A 29 -15.01 12.70 21.60
C SER A 29 -14.16 11.50 21.99
N HIS A 30 -14.48 10.34 21.44
CA HIS A 30 -13.71 9.11 21.62
C HIS A 30 -13.84 8.22 20.38
N ILE A 31 -12.78 7.50 20.02
CA ILE A 31 -12.77 6.56 18.91
C ILE A 31 -13.06 5.16 19.47
N LEU A 32 -14.14 4.54 19.00
CA LEU A 32 -14.39 3.12 19.25
C LEU A 32 -13.66 2.31 18.18
N ASP A 33 -12.68 1.51 18.59
CA ASP A 33 -11.86 0.68 17.72
C ASP A 33 -12.19 -0.82 17.88
N ASN A 34 -11.47 -1.66 17.12
CA ASN A 34 -11.61 -3.13 17.15
C ASN A 34 -13.04 -3.67 16.92
N LEU A 35 -13.87 -2.91 16.21
CA LEU A 35 -15.20 -3.33 15.78
C LEU A 35 -15.11 -4.29 14.58
N GLN A 36 -16.05 -5.22 14.50
CA GLN A 36 -16.19 -6.10 13.33
C GLN A 36 -16.66 -5.27 12.13
N GLU A 37 -16.09 -5.53 10.96
CA GLU A 37 -16.52 -4.91 9.70
C GLU A 37 -17.95 -5.34 9.31
N ASP A 38 -18.60 -4.52 8.47
CA ASP A 38 -19.95 -4.74 7.94
C ASP A 38 -21.00 -5.11 9.02
N ARG A 39 -20.89 -4.48 10.20
CA ARG A 39 -21.75 -4.75 11.36
C ARG A 39 -22.36 -3.46 11.88
N GLU A 40 -23.66 -3.52 12.17
CA GLU A 40 -24.35 -2.45 12.87
C GLU A 40 -24.17 -2.58 14.38
N TYR A 41 -23.89 -1.46 15.02
CA TYR A 41 -23.69 -1.31 16.45
C TYR A 41 -24.66 -0.28 17.01
N LYS A 42 -25.26 -0.61 18.14
CA LYS A 42 -25.98 0.35 18.97
C LYS A 42 -25.03 0.82 20.06
N VAL A 43 -24.70 2.11 20.02
CA VAL A 43 -23.84 2.77 21.00
C VAL A 43 -24.74 3.50 21.98
N ILE A 44 -24.59 3.23 23.26
CA ILE A 44 -25.32 3.93 24.34
C ILE A 44 -24.29 4.66 25.20
N LEU A 45 -24.55 5.93 25.49
CA LEU A 45 -23.67 6.79 26.28
C LEU A 45 -24.43 7.35 27.49
N TYR A 46 -23.81 7.23 28.66
CA TYR A 46 -24.30 7.80 29.91
C TYR A 46 -23.23 8.72 30.52
N ALA A 47 -23.65 9.86 31.06
CA ALA A 47 -22.79 10.64 31.95
C ALA A 47 -22.84 10.04 33.35
N VAL A 48 -21.68 9.87 33.98
CA VAL A 48 -21.55 9.34 35.34
C VAL A 48 -21.23 10.50 36.28
N HIS A 49 -22.09 10.66 37.28
CA HIS A 49 -21.95 11.64 38.35
C HIS A 49 -21.86 10.93 39.72
N PRO A 50 -21.41 11.62 40.78
CA PRO A 50 -21.42 11.08 42.14
C PRO A 50 -22.79 10.57 42.60
N GLN A 51 -23.87 11.14 42.05
CA GLN A 51 -25.26 10.82 42.39
C GLN A 51 -25.81 9.60 41.62
N GLY A 52 -25.06 9.07 40.65
CA GLY A 52 -25.48 8.01 39.74
C GLY A 52 -25.42 8.40 38.25
N PRO A 53 -25.76 7.46 37.34
CA PRO A 53 -25.75 7.69 35.90
C PRO A 53 -26.90 8.59 35.42
N SER A 54 -26.67 9.34 34.35
CA SER A 54 -27.70 10.12 33.65
C SER A 54 -28.67 9.25 32.85
N GLN A 55 -29.70 9.87 32.27
CA GLN A 55 -30.43 9.21 31.18
C GLN A 55 -29.49 8.91 30.00
N PRO A 56 -29.59 7.74 29.36
CA PRO A 56 -28.79 7.41 28.20
C PRO A 56 -29.15 8.25 26.99
N VAL A 57 -28.16 8.47 26.14
CA VAL A 57 -28.37 8.75 24.72
C VAL A 57 -27.90 7.56 23.90
N ALA A 58 -28.61 7.24 22.82
CA ALA A 58 -28.28 6.12 21.95
C ALA A 58 -28.11 6.57 20.50
N ALA A 59 -27.14 5.98 19.81
CA ALA A 59 -26.90 6.17 18.38
C ALA A 59 -26.66 4.82 17.70
N LEU A 60 -27.04 4.74 16.42
CA LEU A 60 -26.72 3.59 15.56
C LEU A 60 -25.57 3.96 14.63
N GLY A 61 -24.62 3.04 14.47
CA GLY A 61 -23.52 3.17 13.53
C GLY A 61 -23.20 1.83 12.89
N ARG A 62 -23.03 1.80 11.56
CA ARG A 62 -22.62 0.59 10.84
C ARG A 62 -21.17 0.72 10.36
N THR A 63 -20.34 -0.25 10.71
CA THR A 63 -18.99 -0.36 10.18
C THR A 63 -19.02 -0.72 8.70
N VAL A 64 -18.04 -0.25 7.95
CA VAL A 64 -17.93 -0.52 6.51
C VAL A 64 -17.21 -1.84 6.28
N LYS A 65 -17.56 -2.55 5.20
CA LYS A 65 -16.80 -3.70 4.73
C LYS A 65 -15.47 -3.25 4.12
N LEU A 66 -14.35 -3.83 4.55
CA LEU A 66 -13.04 -3.52 4.02
C LEU A 66 -12.83 -4.31 2.72
N LEU A 67 -13.05 -3.65 1.59
CA LEU A 67 -12.89 -4.27 0.27
C LEU A 67 -11.41 -4.37 -0.11
N PRO A 68 -10.95 -5.48 -0.73
CA PRO A 68 -9.60 -5.58 -1.26
C PRO A 68 -9.42 -4.75 -2.53
N VAL A 69 -8.17 -4.55 -2.93
CA VAL A 69 -7.84 -4.17 -4.30
C VAL A 69 -8.14 -5.36 -5.25
N GLU A 70 -9.09 -5.19 -6.16
CA GLU A 70 -9.53 -6.26 -7.07
C GLU A 70 -8.50 -6.61 -8.14
N ASN A 71 -7.77 -5.62 -8.65
CA ASN A 71 -6.76 -5.82 -9.70
C ASN A 71 -5.49 -5.08 -9.34
N LEU A 72 -4.37 -5.81 -9.39
CA LEU A 72 -3.01 -5.29 -9.31
C LEU A 72 -2.29 -5.75 -10.58
N TRP A 73 -1.82 -4.80 -11.37
CA TRP A 73 -1.01 -5.01 -12.56
C TRP A 73 0.40 -4.52 -12.28
N LEU A 74 1.37 -5.39 -12.53
CA LEU A 74 2.79 -5.10 -12.51
C LEU A 74 3.25 -5.13 -13.97
N GLN A 75 3.87 -4.05 -14.42
CA GLN A 75 4.24 -3.86 -15.82
C GLN A 75 5.39 -2.88 -15.96
N ASN A 76 5.91 -2.76 -17.19
CA ASN A 76 6.96 -1.80 -17.56
C ASN A 76 8.21 -1.93 -16.67
N GLU A 77 8.60 -3.17 -16.39
CA GLU A 77 9.82 -3.52 -15.68
C GLU A 77 11.03 -3.03 -16.48
N THR A 78 11.97 -2.39 -15.78
CA THR A 78 13.30 -2.08 -16.30
C THR A 78 14.33 -2.79 -15.42
N THR A 79 15.60 -2.43 -15.55
CA THR A 79 16.67 -2.91 -14.67
C THR A 79 16.51 -2.41 -13.23
N ASP A 80 15.86 -1.28 -13.01
CA ASP A 80 15.81 -0.61 -11.70
C ASP A 80 14.43 -0.01 -11.34
N THR A 81 13.43 -0.18 -12.20
CA THR A 81 12.06 0.31 -11.97
C THR A 81 10.99 -0.72 -12.29
N LEU A 82 9.83 -0.59 -11.66
CA LEU A 82 8.62 -1.39 -11.93
C LEU A 82 7.38 -0.50 -11.74
N GLN A 83 6.46 -0.53 -12.70
CA GLN A 83 5.19 0.19 -12.57
C GLN A 83 4.13 -0.73 -11.94
N ALA A 84 3.66 -0.35 -10.76
CA ALA A 84 2.48 -0.94 -10.12
C ALA A 84 1.24 -0.10 -10.47
N ARG A 85 0.15 -0.75 -10.91
CA ARG A 85 -1.14 -0.12 -11.22
C ARG A 85 -2.26 -0.93 -10.60
N TRP A 86 -3.31 -0.28 -10.11
CA TRP A 86 -4.42 -0.98 -9.48
C TRP A 86 -5.79 -0.34 -9.76
N SER A 87 -6.85 -1.13 -9.54
CA SER A 87 -8.22 -0.63 -9.53
C SER A 87 -8.50 0.13 -8.23
N PRO A 88 -9.04 1.37 -8.29
CA PRO A 88 -9.45 2.10 -7.09
C PRO A 88 -10.54 1.36 -6.30
N VAL A 89 -10.45 1.44 -4.97
CA VAL A 89 -11.38 0.80 -4.03
C VAL A 89 -12.33 1.86 -3.46
N ARG A 90 -13.64 1.62 -3.56
CA ARG A 90 -14.65 2.55 -3.03
C ARG A 90 -14.54 2.66 -1.51
N GLY A 91 -14.44 3.89 -1.01
CA GLY A 91 -14.35 4.18 0.43
C GLY A 91 -12.93 4.17 0.99
N ALA A 92 -11.92 3.76 0.19
CA ALA A 92 -10.53 3.87 0.61
C ALA A 92 -10.10 5.34 0.69
N THR A 93 -9.44 5.70 1.78
CA THR A 93 -8.81 7.01 2.00
C THR A 93 -7.35 7.04 1.55
N GLY A 94 -6.75 5.87 1.31
CA GLY A 94 -5.40 5.72 0.78
C GLY A 94 -5.07 4.28 0.42
N TYR A 95 -3.81 4.04 0.09
CA TYR A 95 -3.26 2.71 -0.16
C TYR A 95 -1.88 2.62 0.46
N ARG A 96 -1.52 1.45 0.97
CA ARG A 96 -0.14 1.11 1.31
C ARG A 96 0.38 0.14 0.26
N LEU A 97 1.46 0.52 -0.41
CA LEU A 97 2.15 -0.31 -1.39
C LEU A 97 3.48 -0.75 -0.78
N THR A 98 3.72 -2.05 -0.74
CA THR A 98 4.92 -2.66 -0.17
C THR A 98 5.57 -3.54 -1.23
N TRP A 99 6.90 -3.53 -1.32
CA TRP A 99 7.65 -4.44 -2.20
C TRP A 99 8.79 -5.08 -1.44
N THR A 100 8.89 -6.40 -1.61
CA THR A 100 9.86 -7.26 -0.93
C THR A 100 10.73 -7.95 -1.97
N SER A 101 12.05 -7.77 -1.91
CA SER A 101 12.96 -8.55 -2.75
C SER A 101 13.01 -10.01 -2.30
N ALA A 102 13.33 -10.93 -3.21
CA ALA A 102 13.59 -12.34 -2.87
C ALA A 102 14.70 -12.51 -1.81
N GLU A 103 15.59 -11.52 -1.68
CA GLU A 103 16.66 -11.46 -0.68
C GLU A 103 16.19 -10.92 0.70
N GLY A 104 14.92 -10.52 0.82
CA GLY A 104 14.30 -10.11 2.08
C GLY A 104 14.33 -8.60 2.38
N SER A 105 14.78 -7.76 1.44
CA SER A 105 14.66 -6.30 1.61
C SER A 105 13.20 -5.88 1.44
N ILE A 106 12.66 -5.11 2.40
CA ILE A 106 11.27 -4.66 2.42
C ILE A 106 11.25 -3.14 2.39
N GLN A 107 10.43 -2.57 1.52
CA GLN A 107 10.18 -1.13 1.44
C GLN A 107 8.68 -0.90 1.21
N ASP A 108 8.17 0.24 1.67
CA ASP A 108 6.77 0.59 1.50
C ASP A 108 6.54 2.09 1.34
N VAL A 109 5.37 2.43 0.81
CA VAL A 109 4.91 3.82 0.66
C VAL A 109 3.41 3.91 0.90
N ASN A 110 3.00 4.96 1.62
CA ASN A 110 1.60 5.32 1.79
C ASN A 110 1.19 6.35 0.74
N LEU A 111 0.10 6.08 0.04
CA LEU A 111 -0.43 6.86 -1.06
C LEU A 111 -1.83 7.34 -0.72
N SER A 112 -2.19 8.54 -1.17
CA SER A 112 -3.56 9.04 -1.04
C SER A 112 -4.52 8.27 -1.96
N SER A 113 -5.82 8.36 -1.69
CA SER A 113 -6.86 7.70 -2.50
C SER A 113 -6.91 8.13 -3.97
N THR A 114 -6.25 9.24 -4.34
CA THR A 114 -6.18 9.73 -5.73
C THR A 114 -5.22 8.95 -6.61
N TYR A 115 -4.32 8.15 -6.02
CA TYR A 115 -3.39 7.31 -6.76
C TYR A 115 -4.06 6.03 -7.26
N SER A 116 -3.75 5.67 -8.51
CA SER A 116 -4.12 4.40 -9.14
C SER A 116 -2.93 3.68 -9.75
N HIS A 117 -1.73 4.28 -9.65
CA HIS A 117 -0.47 3.70 -10.07
C HIS A 117 0.69 4.34 -9.29
N TYR A 118 1.83 3.65 -9.27
CA TYR A 118 3.07 4.12 -8.67
C TYR A 118 4.26 3.52 -9.42
N MET A 119 5.31 4.33 -9.62
CA MET A 119 6.57 3.86 -10.19
C MET A 119 7.52 3.51 -9.05
N ILE A 120 7.76 2.23 -8.83
CA ILE A 120 8.75 1.76 -7.88
C ILE A 120 10.13 1.95 -8.53
N GLN A 121 11.08 2.52 -7.80
CA GLN A 121 12.42 2.88 -8.28
C GLN A 121 13.49 2.35 -7.33
N GLY A 122 14.74 2.28 -7.80
CA GLY A 122 15.87 1.82 -7.00
C GLY A 122 15.85 0.30 -6.77
N LEU A 123 15.27 -0.44 -7.71
CA LEU A 123 15.26 -1.89 -7.70
C LEU A 123 16.60 -2.46 -8.19
N HIS A 124 16.93 -3.67 -7.76
CA HIS A 124 18.12 -4.36 -8.22
C HIS A 124 17.82 -5.11 -9.53
N PRO A 125 18.73 -5.10 -10.52
CA PRO A 125 18.50 -5.79 -11.78
C PRO A 125 18.44 -7.31 -11.64
N GLY A 126 17.50 -7.95 -12.34
CA GLY A 126 17.34 -9.41 -12.36
C GLY A 126 16.81 -10.03 -11.07
N VAL A 127 16.21 -9.22 -10.19
CA VAL A 127 15.69 -9.64 -8.89
C VAL A 127 14.17 -9.72 -8.95
N GLU A 128 13.62 -10.80 -8.38
CA GLU A 128 12.18 -10.95 -8.19
C GLU A 128 11.71 -10.15 -6.98
N TYR A 129 10.63 -9.40 -7.16
CA TYR A 129 9.96 -8.62 -6.12
C TYR A 129 8.53 -9.12 -5.94
N THR A 130 8.16 -9.36 -4.68
CA THR A 130 6.76 -9.51 -4.27
C THR A 130 6.20 -8.14 -3.95
N VAL A 131 5.26 -7.66 -4.75
CA VAL A 131 4.56 -6.38 -4.53
C VAL A 131 3.20 -6.67 -3.91
N THR A 132 2.91 -6.01 -2.79
CA THR A 132 1.62 -6.09 -2.13
C THR A 132 1.00 -4.70 -2.00
N ILE A 133 -0.33 -4.67 -2.07
CA ILE A 133 -1.11 -3.46 -1.88
C ILE A 133 -2.31 -3.73 -0.99
N ASN A 134 -2.53 -2.88 0.00
CA ASN A 134 -3.75 -2.86 0.80
C ASN A 134 -4.39 -1.46 0.80
N PRO A 135 -5.72 -1.37 0.62
CA PRO A 135 -6.44 -0.12 0.77
C PRO A 135 -6.49 0.29 2.24
N ILE A 136 -6.49 1.59 2.51
CA ILE A 136 -6.60 2.17 3.85
C ILE A 136 -7.99 2.79 3.96
N PHE A 137 -8.73 2.50 5.02
CA PHE A 137 -10.06 3.05 5.32
C PHE A 137 -9.99 3.84 6.64
N GLY A 138 -9.76 5.15 6.53
CA GLY A 138 -9.47 5.97 7.70
C GLY A 138 -8.13 5.55 8.33
N ASN A 139 -8.20 4.91 9.50
CA ASN A 139 -7.03 4.40 10.23
C ASN A 139 -6.89 2.87 10.16
N VAL A 140 -7.73 2.19 9.37
CA VAL A 140 -7.75 0.73 9.28
C VAL A 140 -7.16 0.28 7.96
N GLU A 141 -6.16 -0.59 8.02
CA GLU A 141 -5.63 -1.29 6.84
C GLU A 141 -6.60 -2.39 6.41
N GLY A 142 -7.02 -2.34 5.15
CA GLY A 142 -7.88 -3.34 4.53
C GLY A 142 -7.13 -4.58 4.04
N PRO A 143 -7.82 -5.50 3.35
CA PRO A 143 -7.22 -6.75 2.90
C PRO A 143 -6.11 -6.54 1.86
N VAL A 144 -5.06 -7.35 1.97
CA VAL A 144 -3.88 -7.30 1.09
C VAL A 144 -4.13 -8.03 -0.22
N ARG A 145 -3.69 -7.43 -1.33
CA ARG A 145 -3.53 -8.06 -2.64
C ARG A 145 -2.05 -8.15 -2.99
N SER A 146 -1.60 -9.29 -3.53
CA SER A 146 -0.21 -9.51 -3.94
C SER A 146 -0.06 -9.77 -5.44
N GLY A 147 1.14 -9.53 -5.95
CA GLY A 147 1.62 -9.91 -7.27
C GLY A 147 3.15 -9.96 -7.27
N ASN A 148 3.73 -10.74 -8.19
CA ASN A 148 5.18 -10.86 -8.32
C ASN A 148 5.62 -10.31 -9.68
N ALA A 149 6.79 -9.67 -9.71
CA ALA A 149 7.44 -9.24 -10.93
C ALA A 149 8.96 -9.29 -10.77
N THR A 150 9.66 -9.60 -11.87
CA THR A 150 11.12 -9.69 -11.90
C THR A 150 11.66 -8.54 -12.73
N THR A 151 12.58 -7.75 -12.16
CA THR A 151 13.26 -6.70 -12.91
C THR A 151 14.11 -7.29 -14.03
N VAL A 152 14.34 -6.49 -15.06
CA VAL A 152 15.17 -6.92 -16.17
C VAL A 152 16.60 -7.13 -15.67
N ALA A 153 17.19 -8.29 -15.99
CA ALA A 153 18.59 -8.55 -15.66
C ALA A 153 19.50 -7.53 -16.34
N SER A 154 20.41 -6.93 -15.57
CA SER A 154 21.45 -6.07 -16.14
C SER A 154 22.33 -6.92 -17.03
N SER A 155 22.18 -6.78 -18.35
CA SER A 155 23.04 -7.46 -19.31
C SER A 155 24.18 -6.54 -19.74
N THR A 156 25.40 -7.08 -19.72
CA THR A 156 26.56 -6.46 -20.39
C THR A 156 26.31 -6.46 -21.89
N VAL A 157 26.70 -5.40 -22.60
CA VAL A 157 26.73 -5.39 -24.07
C VAL A 157 27.62 -6.56 -24.54
N ARG A 158 27.08 -7.44 -25.37
CA ARG A 158 27.79 -8.60 -25.93
C ARG A 158 27.97 -8.43 -27.44
N MET A 159 28.92 -9.18 -27.99
CA MET A 159 29.21 -9.26 -29.43
C MET A 159 29.53 -7.91 -30.08
N LEU A 160 30.45 -7.14 -29.49
CA LEU A 160 30.96 -5.94 -30.15
C LEU A 160 31.75 -6.34 -31.40
N ASN A 161 31.19 -6.03 -32.56
CA ASN A 161 31.80 -6.26 -33.85
C ASN A 161 32.16 -4.93 -34.51
N VAL A 162 33.33 -4.93 -35.15
CA VAL A 162 33.82 -3.82 -35.95
C VAL A 162 33.82 -4.29 -37.40
N THR A 163 33.04 -3.65 -38.25
CA THR A 163 32.95 -3.94 -39.68
C THR A 163 33.14 -2.67 -40.51
N GLU A 164 33.16 -2.80 -41.84
CA GLU A 164 33.21 -1.67 -42.78
C GLU A 164 34.33 -0.65 -42.48
N ILE A 165 35.54 -1.16 -42.24
CA ILE A 165 36.70 -0.33 -41.91
C ILE A 165 37.16 0.41 -43.17
N SER A 166 37.29 1.73 -43.06
CA SER A 166 37.82 2.61 -44.09
C SER A 166 38.99 3.45 -43.55
N THR A 167 39.51 4.38 -44.37
CA THR A 167 40.56 5.32 -43.96
C THR A 167 40.14 6.19 -42.76
N ASN A 168 38.84 6.47 -42.59
CA ASN A 168 38.34 7.43 -41.61
C ASN A 168 37.06 6.98 -40.88
N SER A 169 36.60 5.75 -41.08
CA SER A 169 35.36 5.25 -40.47
C SER A 169 35.45 3.76 -40.16
N LEU A 170 34.63 3.35 -39.21
CA LEU A 170 34.32 1.95 -38.92
C LEU A 170 32.85 1.87 -38.50
N LEU A 171 32.21 0.74 -38.78
CA LEU A 171 30.86 0.45 -38.32
C LEU A 171 30.93 -0.41 -37.07
N LEU A 172 30.21 -0.01 -36.03
CA LEU A 172 30.05 -0.77 -34.79
C LEU A 172 28.69 -1.46 -34.77
N SER A 173 28.67 -2.74 -34.45
CA SER A 173 27.44 -3.49 -34.16
C SER A 173 27.60 -4.29 -32.86
N TRP A 174 26.50 -4.45 -32.13
CA TRP A 174 26.44 -5.18 -30.86
C TRP A 174 25.03 -5.72 -30.62
N ASP A 175 24.91 -6.69 -29.70
CA ASP A 175 23.60 -7.22 -29.30
C ASP A 175 22.84 -6.19 -28.46
N SER A 176 21.55 -6.01 -28.76
CA SER A 176 20.68 -5.15 -27.95
C SER A 176 20.54 -5.68 -26.52
N VAL A 177 20.72 -4.80 -25.53
CA VAL A 177 20.58 -5.09 -24.11
C VAL A 177 19.14 -4.80 -23.67
N ALA A 178 18.48 -5.79 -23.08
CA ALA A 178 17.13 -5.61 -22.56
C ALA A 178 17.12 -4.53 -21.44
N GLY A 179 16.19 -3.58 -21.52
CA GLY A 179 16.08 -2.47 -20.57
C GLY A 179 17.07 -1.31 -20.79
N ALA A 180 17.94 -1.37 -21.80
CA ALA A 180 18.85 -0.26 -22.10
C ALA A 180 18.09 0.96 -22.64
N THR A 181 18.23 2.10 -21.96
CA THR A 181 17.68 3.40 -22.41
C THR A 181 18.64 4.16 -23.34
N GLY A 182 19.90 3.71 -23.44
CA GLY A 182 20.93 4.26 -24.32
C GLY A 182 22.25 3.49 -24.19
N TYR A 183 23.20 3.80 -25.07
CA TYR A 183 24.55 3.21 -25.07
C TYR A 183 25.58 4.34 -25.08
N ARG A 184 26.68 4.18 -24.32
CA ARG A 184 27.82 5.11 -24.32
C ARG A 184 28.99 4.44 -25.03
N VAL A 185 29.52 5.09 -26.08
CA VAL A 185 30.66 4.61 -26.85
C VAL A 185 31.86 5.52 -26.58
N ALA A 186 33.04 4.95 -26.35
CA ALA A 186 34.30 5.66 -26.21
C ALA A 186 35.34 5.03 -27.15
N TRP A 187 36.08 5.87 -27.87
CA TRP A 187 37.12 5.44 -28.82
C TRP A 187 38.33 6.37 -28.74
N GLY A 188 39.50 5.84 -29.05
CA GLY A 188 40.75 6.58 -29.09
C GLY A 188 41.86 5.72 -29.67
N PRO A 189 42.95 6.32 -30.19
CA PRO A 189 44.11 5.57 -30.63
C PRO A 189 44.70 4.78 -29.46
N THR A 190 45.05 3.52 -29.68
CA THR A 190 45.80 2.73 -28.69
C THR A 190 47.21 3.29 -28.54
N PRO A 191 47.73 3.39 -27.30
CA PRO A 191 49.12 3.78 -27.04
C PRO A 191 50.15 2.89 -27.73
#